data_AF-A0A8T3DWU0-F1
#
_entry.id   AF-A0A8T3DWU0-F1
#
_cell.length_a   1.000
_cell.length_b   1.000
_cell.length_c   1.000
_cell.angle_alpha   90.00
_cell.angle_beta   90.00
_cell.angle_gamma   90.00
#
_symmetry.space_group_name_H-M   'P 1'
#
loop_
_entity.id
_entity.type
_entity.pdbx_description
1 polymer ?
#
loop_
_entity_poly.entity_id
_entity_poly.type
_entity_poly.pdbx_seq_one_letter_code
_entity_poly.pdbx_strand_id
1 'polypeptide(L)'
;MDIRGAVDAAVPTNVIAAKAAEVRANTVNWQSYLQGQMISGEDCEFIKRFELARAEEKQAILTTEGHQCAKTFLNLMAHISKEQTVQYILTLIDDTLQENHQRVNIFFDYAKKSKNTAWSHFLSMLNRQDMFTVHMAARIIAKLAAWGRELMEGSDLNYYFNWIKTQLSSQKLRAAGPETASVSHSESSQYVQCVAGCLQLMLRIHEYRFAWVEADGVNCITAVLSSKCGFQLQYQMIFCIWLLAFSPQLCESLRRYNVVPALSDILQESVKEKVTRIILAAFRDKHSLVRSFPY
;
A
#
# COMPACT_ATOMS: atom_id res chain seq x y z
N MET A 1 -8.96 8.05 -22.67
CA MET A 1 -9.78 7.53 -21.56
C MET A 1 -9.06 7.91 -20.28
N ASP A 2 -9.57 8.92 -19.60
CA ASP A 2 -8.95 9.54 -18.43
C ASP A 2 -9.22 8.66 -17.19
N ILE A 3 -8.21 7.92 -16.72
CA ILE A 3 -8.31 6.94 -15.62
C ILE A 3 -8.12 7.64 -14.25
N ARG A 4 -8.23 8.97 -14.19
CA ARG A 4 -7.90 9.75 -12.99
C ARG A 4 -9.10 10.08 -12.09
N GLY A 5 -10.33 9.82 -12.53
CA GLY A 5 -11.54 10.33 -11.84
C GLY A 5 -12.43 9.31 -11.12
N ALA A 6 -12.04 8.04 -10.97
CA ALA A 6 -12.96 6.98 -10.49
C ALA A 6 -12.48 6.23 -9.23
N VAL A 7 -11.68 6.86 -8.37
CA VAL A 7 -11.19 6.22 -7.13
C VAL A 7 -11.76 6.84 -5.85
N ASP A 8 -12.44 7.99 -5.94
CA ASP A 8 -13.00 8.64 -4.76
C ASP A 8 -14.49 8.33 -4.60
N ALA A 9 -14.89 8.16 -3.33
CA ALA A 9 -16.22 7.83 -2.81
C ALA A 9 -16.59 6.33 -2.76
N ALA A 10 -15.90 5.57 -1.90
CA ALA A 10 -16.52 4.44 -1.20
C ALA A 10 -16.40 4.65 0.31
N VAL A 11 -17.56 4.73 0.97
CA VAL A 11 -17.75 4.75 2.43
C VAL A 11 -16.90 3.66 3.10
N PRO A 12 -16.24 3.90 4.25
CA PRO A 12 -15.24 2.98 4.79
C PRO A 12 -15.90 1.73 5.38
N THR A 13 -16.12 0.70 4.57
CA THR A 13 -16.37 -0.67 5.04
C THR A 13 -15.06 -1.40 5.37
N ASN A 14 -13.94 -0.67 5.42
CA ASN A 14 -12.60 -1.19 5.65
C ASN A 14 -12.15 -0.89 7.09
N VAL A 15 -11.86 -1.93 7.87
CA VAL A 15 -11.35 -1.90 9.26
C VAL A 15 -10.19 -0.92 9.42
N ILE A 16 -9.34 -0.79 8.41
CA ILE A 16 -8.24 0.18 8.44
C ILE A 16 -8.76 1.62 8.43
N ALA A 17 -9.78 1.92 7.63
CA ALA A 17 -10.35 3.26 7.60
C ALA A 17 -11.17 3.58 8.85
N ALA A 18 -11.87 2.58 9.42
CA ALA A 18 -12.54 2.71 10.71
C ALA A 18 -11.53 2.96 11.84
N LYS A 19 -10.48 2.13 11.94
CA LYS A 19 -9.41 2.30 12.93
C LYS A 19 -8.64 3.61 12.72
N ALA A 20 -8.45 4.07 11.49
CA ALA A 20 -7.88 5.39 11.24
C ALA A 20 -8.77 6.53 11.77
N ALA A 21 -10.10 6.41 11.66
CA ALA A 21 -11.03 7.38 12.23
C ALA A 21 -10.97 7.40 13.76
N GLU A 22 -10.89 6.24 14.41
CA GLU A 22 -10.67 6.13 15.85
C GLU A 22 -9.34 6.74 16.27
N VAL A 23 -8.26 6.42 15.55
CA VAL A 23 -6.93 6.95 15.83
C VAL A 23 -6.91 8.48 15.71
N ARG A 24 -7.59 9.08 14.74
CA ARG A 24 -7.70 10.55 14.59
C ARG A 24 -8.40 11.22 15.77
N ALA A 25 -9.31 10.53 16.46
CA ALA A 25 -10.01 11.06 17.63
C ALA A 25 -9.11 11.10 18.87
N ASN A 26 -7.96 10.42 18.86
CA ASN A 26 -7.03 10.42 19.98
C ASN A 26 -6.29 11.75 20.10
N THR A 27 -6.13 12.22 21.33
CA THR A 27 -5.30 13.38 21.66
C THR A 27 -3.93 12.92 22.13
N VAL A 28 -2.88 13.40 21.47
CA VAL A 28 -1.50 13.07 21.82
C VAL A 28 -0.93 14.19 22.70
N ASN A 29 -0.42 13.83 23.88
CA ASN A 29 0.27 14.77 24.75
C ASN A 29 1.73 14.95 24.31
N TRP A 30 1.97 15.79 23.30
CA TRP A 30 3.33 16.08 22.81
C TRP A 30 4.25 16.69 23.88
N GLN A 31 3.68 17.36 24.90
CA GLN A 31 4.45 17.97 25.98
C GLN A 31 5.17 16.93 26.83
N SER A 32 4.55 15.77 27.09
CA SER A 32 5.20 14.71 27.87
C SER A 32 6.38 14.11 27.13
N TYR A 33 6.31 14.03 25.79
CA TYR A 33 7.43 13.57 24.97
C TYR A 33 8.59 14.57 24.91
N LEU A 34 8.28 15.87 24.91
CA LEU A 34 9.29 16.92 25.01
C LEU A 34 10.00 16.90 26.38
N GLN A 35 9.22 16.80 27.47
CA GLN A 35 9.77 16.70 28.83
C GLN A 35 10.61 15.43 29.02
N GLY A 36 10.19 14.32 28.39
CA GLY A 36 10.94 13.07 28.36
C GLY A 36 12.12 13.04 27.38
N GLN A 37 12.45 14.17 26.74
CA GLN A 37 13.56 14.30 25.76
C GLN A 37 13.48 13.33 24.57
N MET A 38 12.29 12.79 24.25
CA MET A 38 12.11 11.91 23.10
C MET A 38 11.96 12.70 21.78
N ILE A 39 11.58 13.97 21.88
CA ILE A 39 11.37 14.86 20.72
C ILE A 39 12.01 16.21 21.01
N SER A 40 12.43 16.92 19.96
CA SER A 40 12.99 18.26 20.11
C SER A 40 11.89 19.31 20.35
N GLY A 41 12.26 20.48 20.87
CA GLY A 41 11.33 21.61 21.02
C GLY A 41 10.74 22.06 19.67
N GLU A 42 11.58 22.07 18.64
CA GLU A 42 11.20 22.38 17.26
C GLU A 42 10.17 21.38 16.71
N ASP A 43 10.39 20.07 16.91
CA ASP A 43 9.46 19.02 16.49
C ASP A 43 8.12 19.10 17.23
N CYS A 44 8.16 19.41 18.54
CA CYS A 44 6.98 19.57 19.39
C CYS A 44 6.13 20.79 18.98
N GLU A 45 6.77 21.92 18.68
CA GLU A 45 6.09 23.13 18.21
C GLU A 45 5.48 22.90 16.82
N PHE A 46 6.25 22.29 15.91
CA PHE A 46 5.78 21.99 14.56
C PHE A 46 4.54 21.09 14.59
N ILE A 47 4.58 19.95 15.29
CA ILE A 47 3.48 18.98 15.26
C ILE A 47 2.19 19.56 15.86
N LYS A 48 2.27 20.30 16.97
CA LYS A 48 1.11 20.98 17.57
C LYS A 48 0.48 21.99 16.62
N ARG A 49 1.32 22.81 15.95
CA ARG A 49 0.84 23.78 14.96
C ARG A 49 0.23 23.08 13.75
N PHE A 50 0.85 22.00 13.28
CA PHE A 50 0.38 21.23 12.14
C PHE A 50 -0.97 20.54 12.42
N GLU A 51 -1.18 20.01 13.62
CA GLU A 51 -2.46 19.38 14.03
C GLU A 51 -3.62 20.38 14.06
N LEU A 52 -3.39 21.58 14.57
CA LEU A 52 -4.40 22.63 14.70
C LEU A 52 -4.70 23.34 13.37
N ALA A 53 -3.77 23.29 12.42
CA ALA A 53 -3.89 23.96 11.15
C ALA A 53 -5.03 23.39 10.29
N ARG A 54 -5.77 24.27 9.61
CA ARG A 54 -6.78 23.89 8.61
C ARG A 54 -6.13 23.40 7.32
N ALA A 55 -6.90 22.82 6.40
CA ALA A 55 -6.38 22.26 5.15
C ALA A 55 -5.55 23.26 4.32
N GLU A 56 -6.00 24.52 4.20
CA GLU A 56 -5.28 25.58 3.48
C GLU A 56 -3.98 25.98 4.18
N GLU A 57 -4.02 26.11 5.50
CA GLU A 57 -2.85 26.43 6.33
C GLU A 57 -1.83 25.28 6.28
N LYS A 58 -2.28 24.03 6.36
CA LYS A 58 -1.42 22.84 6.18
C LYS A 58 -0.74 22.86 4.83
N GLN A 59 -1.47 23.19 3.75
CA GLN A 59 -0.87 23.33 2.42
C GLN A 59 0.23 24.40 2.40
N ALA A 60 0.02 25.56 3.04
CA ALA A 60 1.02 26.62 3.15
C ALA A 60 2.25 26.18 3.98
N ILE A 61 2.02 25.51 5.12
CA ILE A 61 3.07 24.95 5.98
C ILE A 61 3.90 23.93 5.20
N LEU A 62 3.27 22.99 4.49
CA LEU A 62 3.97 21.96 3.72
C LEU A 62 4.77 22.54 2.56
N THR A 63 4.27 23.62 1.95
CA THR A 63 4.97 24.30 0.84
C THR A 63 6.19 25.09 1.35
N THR A 64 6.07 25.75 2.50
CA THR A 64 7.11 26.63 3.04
C THR A 64 8.13 25.87 3.89
N GLU A 65 7.66 24.90 4.67
CA GLU A 65 8.41 24.20 5.72
C GLU A 65 8.44 22.68 5.50
N GLY A 66 8.35 22.23 4.24
CA GLY A 66 8.34 20.79 3.90
C GLY A 66 9.51 20.01 4.50
N HIS A 67 10.71 20.58 4.52
CA HIS A 67 11.87 19.94 5.14
C HIS A 67 11.66 19.66 6.64
N GLN A 68 11.10 20.63 7.38
CA GLN A 68 10.80 20.46 8.80
C GLN A 68 9.68 19.43 9.00
N CYS A 69 8.68 19.41 8.12
CA CYS A 69 7.62 18.42 8.13
C CYS A 69 8.15 16.98 8.06
N ALA A 70 8.99 16.68 7.06
CA ALA A 70 9.59 15.35 6.94
C ALA A 70 10.49 15.01 8.13
N LYS A 71 11.36 15.95 8.55
CA LYS A 71 12.23 15.79 9.73
C LYS A 71 11.42 15.41 10.96
N THR A 72 10.40 16.21 11.30
CA THR A 72 9.56 15.99 12.47
C THR A 72 8.86 14.64 12.38
N PHE A 73 8.16 14.32 11.29
CA PHE A 73 7.47 13.03 11.20
C PHE A 73 8.40 11.82 11.32
N LEU A 74 9.57 11.85 10.67
CA LEU A 74 10.54 10.75 10.73
C LEU A 74 11.16 10.62 12.13
N ASN A 75 11.52 11.73 12.77
CA ASN A 75 12.06 11.74 14.14
C ASN A 75 11.02 11.21 15.15
N LEU A 76 9.77 11.66 15.04
CA LEU A 76 8.69 11.21 15.91
C LEU A 76 8.50 9.69 15.79
N MET A 77 8.51 9.12 14.58
CA MET A 77 8.42 7.67 14.39
C MET A 77 9.65 6.90 14.89
N ALA A 78 10.84 7.49 14.79
CA ALA A 78 12.09 6.84 15.21
C ALA A 78 12.25 6.80 16.73
N HIS A 79 11.85 7.87 17.42
CA HIS A 79 12.10 8.03 18.86
C HIS A 79 10.91 7.66 19.74
N ILE A 80 9.68 7.66 19.21
CA ILE A 80 8.49 7.31 20.01
C ILE A 80 8.15 5.83 19.83
N SER A 81 8.24 5.08 20.92
CA SER A 81 7.86 3.66 20.94
C SER A 81 6.37 3.43 21.26
N LYS A 82 5.66 4.42 21.84
CA LYS A 82 4.25 4.26 22.24
C LYS A 82 3.37 4.01 21.01
N GLU A 83 2.76 2.83 20.96
CA GLU A 83 2.02 2.34 19.79
C GLU A 83 0.93 3.30 19.32
N GLN A 84 0.05 3.75 20.22
CA GLN A 84 -1.03 4.70 19.87
C GLN A 84 -0.52 5.99 19.21
N THR A 85 0.65 6.49 19.63
CA THR A 85 1.23 7.70 19.03
C THR A 85 1.83 7.41 17.67
N VAL A 86 2.45 6.25 17.48
CA VAL A 86 2.97 5.83 16.16
C VAL A 86 1.84 5.62 15.16
N GLN A 87 0.74 4.98 15.58
CA GLN A 87 -0.47 4.85 14.77
C GLN A 87 -1.00 6.23 14.34
N TYR A 88 -1.02 7.18 15.27
CA TYR A 88 -1.46 8.55 15.02
C TYR A 88 -0.55 9.27 13.99
N ILE A 89 0.76 9.20 14.19
CA ILE A 89 1.74 9.81 13.27
C ILE A 89 1.61 9.22 11.86
N LEU A 90 1.53 7.88 11.74
CA LEU A 90 1.35 7.22 10.44
C LEU A 90 0.02 7.62 9.77
N THR A 91 -1.05 7.78 10.56
CA THR A 91 -2.35 8.23 10.03
C THR A 91 -2.25 9.67 9.50
N LEU A 92 -1.59 10.58 10.23
CA LEU A 92 -1.35 11.95 9.74
C LEU A 92 -0.52 11.98 8.45
N ILE A 93 0.51 11.13 8.35
CA ILE A 93 1.31 11.01 7.12
C ILE A 93 0.45 10.48 5.97
N ASP A 94 -0.32 9.39 6.17
CA ASP A 94 -1.16 8.79 5.13
C ASP A 94 -2.20 9.79 4.60
N ASP A 95 -2.84 10.55 5.50
CA ASP A 95 -3.82 11.59 5.17
C ASP A 95 -3.15 12.74 4.40
N THR A 96 -2.01 13.23 4.88
CA THR A 96 -1.24 14.29 4.21
C THR A 96 -0.87 13.91 2.79
N LEU A 97 -0.44 12.67 2.57
CA LEU A 97 -0.10 12.16 1.24
C LEU A 97 -1.34 11.90 0.37
N GLN A 98 -2.46 11.50 0.97
CA GLN A 98 -3.71 11.23 0.25
C GLN A 98 -4.33 12.51 -0.32
N GLU A 99 -4.28 13.62 0.43
CA GLU A 99 -4.81 14.92 -0.01
C GLU A 99 -4.09 15.48 -1.25
N ASN A 100 -2.78 15.25 -1.36
CA ASN A 100 -2.02 15.67 -2.54
C ASN A 100 -0.82 14.73 -2.76
N HIS A 101 -0.89 13.96 -3.85
CA HIS A 101 0.14 12.97 -4.20
C HIS A 101 1.53 13.59 -4.40
N GLN A 102 1.65 14.88 -4.74
CA GLN A 102 2.96 15.53 -4.90
C GLN A 102 3.70 15.70 -3.57
N ARG A 103 3.01 15.63 -2.42
CA ARG A 103 3.60 15.79 -1.07
C ARG A 103 4.55 14.65 -0.71
N VAL A 104 4.52 13.52 -1.42
CA VAL A 104 5.54 12.47 -1.28
C VAL A 104 6.96 13.00 -1.52
N ASN A 105 7.12 13.99 -2.39
CA ASN A 105 8.42 14.58 -2.72
C ASN A 105 9.08 15.26 -1.52
N ILE A 106 8.29 15.70 -0.52
CA ILE A 106 8.81 16.30 0.71
C ILE A 106 9.75 15.32 1.43
N PHE A 107 9.38 14.03 1.48
CA PHE A 107 10.19 12.99 2.11
C PHE A 107 11.45 12.66 1.30
N PHE A 108 11.36 12.65 -0.04
CA PHE A 108 12.52 12.44 -0.91
C PHE A 108 13.51 13.60 -0.86
N ASP A 109 13.03 14.84 -0.89
CA ASP A 109 13.86 16.04 -0.80
C ASP A 109 14.61 16.10 0.54
N TYR A 110 13.94 15.69 1.63
CA TYR A 110 14.56 15.54 2.95
C TYR A 110 15.60 14.41 2.98
N ALA A 111 15.26 13.22 2.45
CA ALA A 111 16.16 12.08 2.39
C ALA A 111 17.44 12.40 1.61
N LYS A 112 17.31 13.09 0.47
CA LYS A 112 18.42 13.55 -0.36
C LYS A 112 19.34 14.52 0.39
N LYS A 113 18.77 15.47 1.13
CA LYS A 113 19.56 16.41 1.96
C LYS A 113 20.27 15.72 3.12
N SER A 114 19.63 14.74 3.74
CA SER A 114 20.19 13.95 4.85
C SER A 114 21.11 12.81 4.41
N LYS A 115 21.34 12.64 3.09
CA LYS A 115 22.11 11.53 2.48
C LYS A 115 21.62 10.15 2.94
N ASN A 116 20.31 10.00 3.06
CA ASN A 116 19.65 8.77 3.48
C ASN A 116 18.56 8.37 2.47
N THR A 117 17.96 7.20 2.62
CA THR A 117 16.79 6.77 1.83
C THR A 117 15.49 7.22 2.48
N ALA A 118 14.49 7.52 1.66
CA ALA A 118 13.13 7.83 2.15
C ALA A 118 12.42 6.58 2.71
N TRP A 119 12.94 5.38 2.43
CA TRP A 119 12.27 4.10 2.69
C TRP A 119 12.53 3.55 4.09
N SER A 120 13.77 3.66 4.57
CA SER A 120 14.29 2.96 5.76
C SER A 120 13.39 3.07 6.98
N HIS A 121 12.94 4.29 7.30
CA HIS A 121 12.07 4.56 8.45
C HIS A 121 10.74 3.81 8.34
N PHE A 122 10.10 3.83 7.17
CA PHE A 122 8.83 3.14 6.97
C PHE A 122 9.00 1.62 6.85
N LEU A 123 10.07 1.14 6.22
CA LEU A 123 10.37 -0.30 6.12
C LEU A 123 10.60 -0.91 7.51
N SER A 124 11.23 -0.16 8.41
CA SER A 124 11.41 -0.59 9.81
C SER A 124 10.08 -0.80 10.55
N MET A 125 9.05 -0.02 10.21
CA MET A 125 7.71 -0.16 10.82
C MET A 125 7.01 -1.46 10.44
N LEU A 126 7.41 -2.12 9.34
CA LEU A 126 6.85 -3.42 8.94
C LEU A 126 7.23 -4.57 9.90
N ASN A 127 8.21 -4.35 10.78
CA ASN A 127 8.63 -5.31 11.80
C ASN A 127 7.87 -5.18 13.13
N ARG A 128 6.95 -4.22 13.26
CA ARG A 128 6.13 -4.07 14.46
C ARG A 128 5.08 -5.18 14.55
N GLN A 129 4.56 -5.40 15.75
CA GLN A 129 3.53 -6.42 16.01
C GLN A 129 2.11 -5.91 15.76
N ASP A 130 1.87 -4.60 15.86
CA ASP A 130 0.54 -4.03 15.63
C ASP A 130 0.18 -4.03 14.15
N MET A 131 -0.92 -4.72 13.84
CA MET A 131 -1.40 -4.89 12.47
C MET A 131 -1.73 -3.55 11.80
N PHE A 132 -2.30 -2.58 12.52
CA PHE A 132 -2.66 -1.31 11.91
C PHE A 132 -1.43 -0.50 11.53
N THR A 133 -0.46 -0.37 12.43
CA THR A 133 0.83 0.28 12.19
C THR A 133 1.54 -0.31 10.99
N VAL A 134 1.68 -1.64 10.95
CA VAL A 134 2.35 -2.34 9.85
C VAL A 134 1.65 -2.09 8.51
N HIS A 135 0.31 -2.18 8.46
CA HIS A 135 -0.44 -1.99 7.22
C HIS A 135 -0.51 -0.52 6.79
N MET A 136 -0.53 0.42 7.73
CA MET A 136 -0.46 1.85 7.42
C MET A 136 0.91 2.23 6.86
N ALA A 137 1.99 1.73 7.48
CA ALA A 137 3.34 1.89 6.94
C ALA A 137 3.47 1.29 5.54
N ALA A 138 2.94 0.08 5.31
CA ALA A 138 2.93 -0.53 3.99
C ALA A 138 2.21 0.33 2.95
N ARG A 139 1.06 0.94 3.29
CA ARG A 139 0.35 1.86 2.39
C ARG A 139 1.18 3.08 2.06
N ILE A 140 1.82 3.70 3.05
CA ILE A 140 2.68 4.87 2.86
C ILE A 140 3.84 4.50 1.93
N ILE A 141 4.49 3.34 2.14
CA ILE A 141 5.56 2.85 1.25
C ILE A 141 5.06 2.73 -0.20
N ALA A 142 3.90 2.10 -0.42
CA ALA A 142 3.34 1.98 -1.76
C ALA A 142 3.01 3.34 -2.41
N LYS A 143 2.52 4.31 -1.62
CA LYS A 143 2.28 5.69 -2.07
C LYS A 143 3.58 6.40 -2.45
N LEU A 144 4.60 6.32 -1.60
CA LEU A 144 5.92 6.87 -1.88
C LEU A 144 6.51 6.24 -3.15
N ALA A 145 6.39 4.92 -3.32
CA ALA A 145 6.88 4.20 -4.50
C ALA A 145 6.14 4.57 -5.79
N ALA A 146 4.82 4.76 -5.74
CA ALA A 146 4.00 4.99 -6.93
C ALA A 146 3.84 6.47 -7.31
N TRP A 147 3.98 7.39 -6.36
CA TRP A 147 3.81 8.83 -6.60
C TRP A 147 5.13 9.60 -6.52
N GLY A 148 6.17 8.98 -5.98
CA GLY A 148 7.52 9.54 -5.88
C GLY A 148 8.24 9.62 -7.22
N ARG A 149 9.34 10.38 -7.22
CA ARG A 149 10.24 10.52 -8.38
C ARG A 149 11.37 9.49 -8.39
N GLU A 150 11.66 8.89 -7.24
CA GLU A 150 12.72 7.91 -7.06
C GLU A 150 12.12 6.52 -6.94
N LEU A 151 12.68 5.57 -7.71
CA LEU A 151 12.27 4.18 -7.65
C LEU A 151 12.92 3.48 -6.45
N MET A 152 12.16 2.63 -5.78
CA MET A 152 12.70 1.70 -4.79
C MET A 152 13.38 0.54 -5.53
N GLU A 153 14.65 0.28 -5.21
CA GLU A 153 15.46 -0.73 -5.92
C GLU A 153 16.21 -1.64 -4.94
N GLY A 154 16.80 -2.72 -5.47
CA GLY A 154 17.72 -3.58 -4.72
C GLY A 154 17.08 -4.26 -3.50
N SER A 155 17.79 -4.21 -2.36
CA SER A 155 17.38 -4.90 -1.13
C SER A 155 16.07 -4.38 -0.55
N ASP A 156 15.81 -3.08 -0.63
CA ASP A 156 14.60 -2.44 -0.09
C ASP A 156 13.36 -2.94 -0.84
N LEU A 157 13.43 -2.97 -2.18
CA LEU A 157 12.36 -3.49 -3.02
C LEU A 157 12.11 -4.98 -2.76
N ASN A 158 13.17 -5.78 -2.73
CA ASN A 158 13.08 -7.21 -2.47
C ASN A 158 12.47 -7.50 -1.10
N TYR A 159 12.86 -6.75 -0.07
CA TYR A 159 12.30 -6.85 1.26
C TYR A 159 10.79 -6.55 1.26
N TYR A 160 10.37 -5.43 0.64
CA TYR A 160 8.96 -5.05 0.60
C TYR A 160 8.12 -6.03 -0.22
N PHE A 161 8.60 -6.52 -1.37
CA PHE A 161 7.92 -7.54 -2.16
C PHE A 161 7.80 -8.87 -1.42
N ASN A 162 8.85 -9.31 -0.72
CA ASN A 162 8.78 -10.52 0.10
C ASN A 162 7.78 -10.35 1.25
N TRP A 163 7.75 -9.17 1.88
CA TRP A 163 6.74 -8.86 2.88
C TRP A 163 5.31 -8.94 2.31
N ILE A 164 5.04 -8.34 1.14
CA ILE A 164 3.75 -8.45 0.44
C ILE A 164 3.39 -9.93 0.19
N LYS A 165 4.31 -10.71 -0.40
CA LYS A 165 4.09 -12.14 -0.72
C LYS A 165 3.74 -12.94 0.55
N THR A 166 4.44 -12.71 1.64
CA THR A 166 4.19 -13.39 2.93
C THR A 166 2.81 -13.03 3.48
N GLN A 167 2.44 -11.74 3.47
CA GLN A 167 1.12 -11.31 3.95
C GLN A 167 -0.03 -11.89 3.10
N LEU A 168 0.11 -11.88 1.76
CA LEU A 168 -0.88 -12.47 0.86
C LEU A 168 -1.00 -14.00 1.04
N SER A 169 0.12 -14.70 1.22
CA SER A 169 0.16 -16.15 1.39
C SER A 169 -0.38 -16.63 2.74
N SER A 170 -0.33 -15.76 3.76
CA SER A 170 -0.81 -16.08 5.12
C SER A 170 -2.31 -16.45 5.18
N GLN A 171 -3.09 -16.12 4.15
CA GLN A 171 -4.48 -16.58 4.01
C GLN A 171 -4.60 -18.11 3.91
N LYS A 172 -3.63 -18.76 3.27
CA LYS A 172 -3.71 -20.21 2.96
C LYS A 172 -3.67 -21.07 4.22
N LEU A 173 -2.91 -20.65 5.23
CA LEU A 173 -2.80 -21.34 6.52
C LEU A 173 -4.02 -21.16 7.41
N ARG A 174 -4.76 -20.06 7.25
CA ARG A 174 -5.91 -19.73 8.13
C ARG A 174 -7.24 -20.32 7.67
N ALA A 175 -7.32 -20.77 6.43
CA ALA A 175 -8.48 -21.52 5.92
C ALA A 175 -8.50 -23.00 6.37
N ALA A 176 -7.41 -23.49 6.96
CA ALA A 176 -7.24 -24.90 7.34
C ALA A 176 -7.22 -25.15 8.87
N GLY A 177 -7.39 -24.10 9.70
CA GLY A 177 -7.34 -24.20 11.17
C GLY A 177 -8.74 -24.16 11.82
N PRO A 178 -8.96 -24.83 12.97
CA PRO A 178 -10.21 -24.77 13.71
C PRO A 178 -10.46 -23.36 14.29
N GLU A 179 -11.71 -22.89 14.22
CA GLU A 179 -12.23 -21.55 14.53
C GLU A 179 -12.04 -21.08 15.99
N THR A 180 -10.80 -21.02 16.47
CA THR A 180 -10.49 -20.70 17.88
C THR A 180 -9.33 -19.72 18.01
N ALA A 181 -9.56 -18.47 17.57
CA ALA A 181 -8.85 -17.29 18.08
C ALA A 181 -9.65 -16.02 17.73
N SER A 182 -9.84 -15.16 18.71
CA SER A 182 -10.73 -14.00 18.82
C SER A 182 -10.53 -12.83 17.82
N VAL A 183 -9.84 -13.02 16.70
CA VAL A 183 -9.81 -12.03 15.61
C VAL A 183 -10.86 -12.45 14.60
N SER A 184 -11.91 -11.64 14.45
CA SER A 184 -12.97 -11.92 13.49
C SER A 184 -12.37 -12.22 12.11
N HIS A 185 -12.73 -13.35 11.49
CA HIS A 185 -12.19 -13.75 10.17
C HIS A 185 -12.29 -12.60 9.13
N SER A 186 -13.26 -11.70 9.30
CA SER A 186 -13.48 -10.50 8.50
C SER A 186 -12.37 -9.44 8.65
N GLU A 187 -11.79 -9.23 9.82
CA GLU A 187 -10.72 -8.23 10.02
C GLU A 187 -9.42 -8.64 9.32
N SER A 188 -9.02 -9.90 9.49
CA SER A 188 -7.80 -10.42 8.86
C SER A 188 -7.89 -10.38 7.32
N SER A 189 -9.08 -10.64 6.76
CA SER A 189 -9.34 -10.53 5.32
C SER A 189 -9.17 -9.11 4.80
N GLN A 190 -9.54 -8.10 5.58
CA GLN A 190 -9.44 -6.69 5.19
C GLN A 190 -8.01 -6.16 5.21
N TYR A 191 -7.18 -6.62 6.14
CA TYR A 191 -5.75 -6.35 6.12
C TYR A 191 -5.07 -6.94 4.86
N VAL A 192 -5.44 -8.14 4.44
CA VAL A 192 -4.93 -8.72 3.18
C VAL A 192 -5.40 -7.92 1.96
N GLN A 193 -6.64 -7.43 1.94
CA GLN A 193 -7.12 -6.54 0.88
C GLN A 193 -6.34 -5.21 0.83
N CYS A 194 -5.86 -4.72 1.97
CA CYS A 194 -4.97 -3.57 2.02
C CYS A 194 -3.62 -3.87 1.37
N VAL A 195 -3.02 -5.02 1.68
CA VAL A 195 -1.76 -5.48 1.06
C VAL A 195 -1.93 -5.64 -0.45
N ALA A 196 -3.04 -6.23 -0.89
CA ALA A 196 -3.39 -6.31 -2.31
C ALA A 196 -3.50 -4.92 -2.95
N GLY A 197 -4.09 -3.94 -2.25
CA GLY A 197 -4.14 -2.54 -2.70
C GLY A 197 -2.76 -1.89 -2.82
N CYS A 198 -1.84 -2.19 -1.91
CA CYS A 198 -0.45 -1.73 -1.98
C CYS A 198 0.24 -2.27 -3.24
N LEU A 199 0.10 -3.58 -3.50
CA LEU A 199 0.63 -4.21 -4.71
C LEU A 199 0.02 -3.59 -5.98
N GLN A 200 -1.31 -3.42 -6.03
CA GLN A 200 -1.98 -2.79 -7.17
C GLN A 200 -1.44 -1.37 -7.45
N LEU A 201 -1.15 -0.60 -6.40
CA LEU A 201 -0.61 0.75 -6.53
C LEU A 201 0.80 0.72 -7.11
N MET A 202 1.68 -0.15 -6.61
CA MET A 202 3.03 -0.31 -7.15
C MET A 202 3.04 -0.76 -8.61
N LEU A 203 2.23 -1.77 -8.96
CA LEU A 203 2.17 -2.32 -10.32
C LEU A 203 1.64 -1.32 -11.37
N ARG A 204 1.21 -0.12 -10.98
CA ARG A 204 0.93 0.97 -11.94
C ARG A 204 2.20 1.46 -12.62
N ILE A 205 3.34 1.43 -11.92
CA ILE A 205 4.66 1.81 -12.43
C ILE A 205 5.24 0.65 -13.23
N HIS A 206 5.84 0.95 -14.39
CA HIS A 206 6.27 -0.06 -15.34
C HIS A 206 7.38 -0.94 -14.78
N GLU A 207 8.37 -0.32 -14.13
CA GLU A 207 9.57 -0.95 -13.57
C GLU A 207 9.22 -1.97 -12.48
N TYR A 208 8.25 -1.64 -11.60
CA TYR A 208 7.78 -2.58 -10.58
C TYR A 208 7.03 -3.79 -11.16
N ARG A 209 6.48 -3.70 -12.38
CA ARG A 209 5.85 -4.87 -13.04
C ARG A 209 6.91 -5.91 -13.40
N PHE A 210 8.04 -5.48 -13.95
CA PHE A 210 9.14 -6.38 -14.30
C PHE A 210 9.75 -6.99 -13.04
N ALA A 211 10.10 -6.14 -12.07
CA ALA A 211 10.66 -6.60 -10.81
C ALA A 211 9.73 -7.59 -10.08
N TRP A 212 8.41 -7.38 -10.13
CA TRP A 212 7.44 -8.31 -9.53
C TRP A 212 7.43 -9.67 -10.22
N VAL A 213 7.49 -9.70 -11.55
CA VAL A 213 7.54 -10.96 -12.32
C VAL A 213 8.87 -11.69 -12.10
N GLU A 214 10.00 -10.97 -12.08
CA GLU A 214 11.32 -11.51 -11.78
C GLU A 214 11.41 -12.10 -10.36
N ALA A 215 10.70 -11.51 -9.39
CA ALA A 215 10.61 -11.98 -8.01
C ALA A 215 9.60 -13.13 -7.78
N ASP A 216 9.21 -13.86 -8.84
CA ASP A 216 8.18 -14.92 -8.85
C ASP A 216 6.81 -14.47 -8.30
N GLY A 217 6.48 -13.18 -8.46
CA GLY A 217 5.28 -12.59 -7.90
C GLY A 217 3.98 -13.07 -8.55
N VAL A 218 4.03 -13.55 -9.81
CA VAL A 218 2.84 -14.09 -10.50
C VAL A 218 2.34 -15.37 -9.82
N ASN A 219 3.26 -16.24 -9.38
CA ASN A 219 2.93 -17.45 -8.65
C ASN A 219 2.19 -17.15 -7.33
N CYS A 220 2.61 -16.09 -6.63
CA CYS A 220 1.92 -15.61 -5.42
C CYS A 220 0.47 -15.20 -5.74
N ILE A 221 0.25 -14.42 -6.81
CA ILE A 221 -1.10 -14.01 -7.22
C ILE A 221 -1.97 -15.23 -7.56
N THR A 222 -1.46 -16.16 -8.36
CA THR A 222 -2.21 -17.37 -8.73
C THR A 222 -2.53 -18.23 -7.51
N ALA A 223 -1.61 -18.36 -6.56
CA ALA A 223 -1.84 -19.11 -5.33
C ALA A 223 -2.95 -18.52 -4.46
N VAL A 224 -3.06 -17.18 -4.39
CA VAL A 224 -4.14 -16.48 -3.68
C VAL A 224 -5.48 -16.65 -4.41
N LEU A 225 -5.48 -16.64 -5.74
CA LEU A 225 -6.69 -16.89 -6.52
C LEU A 225 -7.22 -18.31 -6.33
N SER A 226 -6.32 -19.30 -6.25
CA SER A 226 -6.68 -20.69 -5.99
C SER A 226 -7.21 -20.95 -4.57
N SER A 227 -6.98 -20.06 -3.60
CA SER A 227 -7.38 -20.28 -2.20
C SER A 227 -8.84 -19.95 -1.89
N LYS A 228 -9.72 -19.87 -2.91
CA LYS A 228 -11.15 -19.48 -2.78
C LYS A 228 -11.35 -18.22 -1.92
N CYS A 229 -10.55 -17.18 -2.18
CA CYS A 229 -10.67 -15.90 -1.47
C CYS A 229 -11.97 -15.16 -1.82
N GLY A 230 -12.37 -14.20 -0.97
CA GLY A 230 -13.56 -13.38 -1.21
C GLY A 230 -13.47 -12.55 -2.49
N PHE A 231 -14.62 -12.23 -3.10
CA PHE A 231 -14.71 -11.57 -4.41
C PHE A 231 -13.90 -10.26 -4.53
N GLN A 232 -13.77 -9.50 -3.44
CA GLN A 232 -13.00 -8.26 -3.44
C GLN A 232 -11.50 -8.55 -3.64
N LEU A 233 -10.95 -9.55 -2.93
CA LEU A 233 -9.55 -9.95 -3.10
C LEU A 233 -9.33 -10.60 -4.46
N GLN A 234 -10.26 -11.44 -4.94
CA GLN A 234 -10.23 -11.96 -6.30
C GLN A 234 -10.12 -10.83 -7.32
N TYR A 235 -10.99 -9.82 -7.23
CA TYR A 235 -10.93 -8.65 -8.11
C TYR A 235 -9.57 -7.97 -8.07
N GLN A 236 -9.00 -7.73 -6.87
CA GLN A 236 -7.71 -7.07 -6.74
C GLN A 236 -6.55 -7.88 -7.34
N MET A 237 -6.55 -9.19 -7.13
CA MET A 237 -5.56 -10.09 -7.71
C MET A 237 -5.66 -10.16 -9.24
N ILE A 238 -6.87 -10.23 -9.78
CA ILE A 238 -7.11 -10.21 -11.23
C ILE A 238 -6.71 -8.85 -11.81
N PHE A 239 -6.95 -7.76 -11.08
CA PHE A 239 -6.48 -6.44 -11.47
C PHE A 239 -4.95 -6.36 -11.54
N CYS A 240 -4.22 -6.99 -10.61
CA CYS A 240 -2.76 -7.11 -10.71
C CYS A 240 -2.35 -7.85 -12.00
N ILE A 241 -3.01 -8.96 -12.33
CA ILE A 241 -2.77 -9.69 -13.60
C ILE A 241 -3.04 -8.79 -14.80
N TRP A 242 -4.15 -8.03 -14.78
CA TRP A 242 -4.49 -7.09 -15.84
C TRP A 242 -3.43 -6.00 -16.02
N LEU A 243 -2.89 -5.44 -14.93
CA LEU A 243 -1.78 -4.48 -14.98
C LEU A 243 -0.52 -5.08 -15.62
N LEU A 244 -0.20 -6.34 -15.32
CA LEU A 244 0.93 -7.05 -15.92
C LEU A 244 0.69 -7.31 -17.42
N ALA A 245 -0.55 -7.62 -17.81
CA ALA A 245 -0.92 -7.93 -19.20
C ALA A 245 -0.79 -6.75 -20.17
N PHE A 246 -0.67 -5.51 -19.68
CA PHE A 246 -0.39 -4.35 -20.53
C PHE A 246 1.02 -4.34 -21.14
N SER A 247 1.93 -5.18 -20.62
CA SER A 247 3.32 -5.20 -21.09
C SER A 247 3.53 -6.44 -21.96
N PRO A 248 3.73 -6.29 -23.28
CA PRO A 248 3.93 -7.41 -24.21
C PRO A 248 4.96 -8.44 -23.73
N GLN A 249 6.09 -7.98 -23.20
CA GLN A 249 7.17 -8.84 -22.71
C GLN A 249 6.72 -9.71 -21.52
N LEU A 250 5.88 -9.16 -20.63
CA LEU A 250 5.41 -9.88 -19.44
C LEU A 250 4.30 -10.87 -19.78
N CYS A 251 3.56 -10.66 -20.87
CA CYS A 251 2.54 -11.60 -21.34
C CYS A 251 3.12 -12.99 -21.63
N GLU A 252 4.37 -13.07 -22.09
CA GLU A 252 5.04 -14.35 -22.32
C GLU A 252 5.27 -15.10 -21.00
N SER A 253 5.75 -14.39 -19.99
CA SER A 253 5.92 -14.94 -18.64
C SER A 253 4.59 -15.37 -18.05
N LEU A 254 3.52 -14.56 -18.19
CA LEU A 254 2.17 -14.90 -17.71
C LEU A 254 1.59 -16.18 -18.33
N ARG A 255 2.03 -16.60 -19.52
CA ARG A 255 1.60 -17.88 -20.12
C ARG A 255 2.11 -19.09 -19.33
N ARG A 256 3.27 -18.97 -18.68
CA ARG A 256 3.92 -20.07 -17.93
C ARG A 256 3.24 -20.38 -16.60
N TYR A 257 2.47 -19.44 -16.06
CA TYR A 257 1.88 -19.52 -14.71
C TYR A 257 0.43 -20.03 -14.69
N ASN A 258 -0.07 -20.66 -15.76
CA ASN A 258 -1.45 -21.17 -15.83
C ASN A 258 -2.53 -20.14 -15.45
N VAL A 259 -2.27 -18.86 -15.73
CA VAL A 259 -3.18 -17.75 -15.40
C VAL A 259 -4.51 -17.89 -16.15
N VAL A 260 -4.48 -18.36 -17.41
CA VAL A 260 -5.70 -18.45 -18.23
C VAL A 260 -6.70 -19.47 -17.66
N PRO A 261 -6.32 -20.73 -17.36
CA PRO A 261 -7.21 -21.66 -16.67
C PRO A 261 -7.78 -21.08 -15.37
N ALA A 262 -6.92 -20.52 -14.50
CA ALA A 262 -7.38 -19.97 -13.23
C ALA A 262 -8.42 -18.85 -13.39
N LEU A 263 -8.25 -17.96 -14.37
CA LEU A 263 -9.23 -16.91 -14.66
C LEU A 263 -10.50 -17.46 -15.30
N SER A 264 -10.41 -18.49 -16.15
CA SER A 264 -11.56 -19.15 -16.76
C SER A 264 -12.45 -19.84 -15.73
N ASP A 265 -11.84 -20.54 -14.77
CA ASP A 265 -12.58 -21.21 -13.68
C ASP A 265 -13.34 -20.17 -12.83
N ILE A 266 -12.67 -19.09 -12.43
CA ILE A 266 -13.31 -17.99 -11.68
C ILE A 266 -14.41 -17.32 -12.49
N LEU A 267 -14.22 -17.14 -13.81
CA LEU A 267 -15.24 -16.54 -14.68
C LEU A 267 -16.52 -17.37 -14.74
N GLN A 268 -16.41 -18.70 -14.75
CA GLN A 268 -17.55 -19.61 -14.79
C GLN A 268 -18.33 -19.62 -13.46
N GLU A 269 -17.62 -19.50 -12.34
CA GLU A 269 -18.23 -19.52 -11.00
C GLU A 269 -18.72 -18.14 -10.52
N SER A 270 -18.18 -17.05 -11.05
CA SER A 270 -18.42 -15.72 -10.51
C SER A 270 -19.77 -15.13 -10.91
N VAL A 271 -20.58 -14.83 -9.89
CA VAL A 271 -21.83 -14.05 -10.03
C VAL A 271 -21.61 -12.54 -9.87
N LYS A 272 -20.36 -12.08 -9.68
CA LYS A 272 -20.04 -10.68 -9.43
C LYS A 272 -19.57 -10.00 -10.71
N GLU A 273 -20.41 -9.13 -11.26
CA GLU A 273 -20.14 -8.43 -12.52
C GLU A 273 -18.79 -7.71 -12.56
N LYS A 274 -18.38 -7.09 -11.44
CA LYS A 274 -17.08 -6.42 -11.33
C LYS A 274 -15.90 -7.38 -11.57
N VAL A 275 -15.99 -8.63 -11.09
CA VAL A 275 -14.98 -9.68 -11.29
C VAL A 275 -15.01 -10.15 -12.75
N THR A 276 -16.19 -10.43 -13.29
CA THR A 276 -16.38 -10.79 -14.71
C THR A 276 -15.76 -9.75 -15.65
N ARG A 277 -16.06 -8.46 -15.43
CA ARG A 277 -15.55 -7.35 -16.27
C ARG A 277 -14.02 -7.27 -16.28
N ILE A 278 -13.36 -7.44 -15.13
CA ILE A 278 -11.89 -7.35 -15.07
C ILE A 278 -11.21 -8.57 -15.70
N ILE A 279 -11.82 -9.78 -15.60
CA ILE A 279 -11.32 -10.98 -16.29
C ILE A 279 -11.39 -10.79 -17.80
N LEU A 280 -12.54 -10.31 -18.31
CA LEU A 280 -12.71 -10.06 -19.74
C LEU A 280 -11.74 -8.98 -20.24
N ALA A 281 -11.48 -7.93 -19.44
CA ALA A 281 -10.46 -6.92 -19.76
C ALA A 281 -9.05 -7.53 -19.82
N ALA A 282 -8.70 -8.39 -18.86
CA ALA A 282 -7.42 -9.13 -18.85
C ALA A 282 -7.25 -10.03 -20.08
N PHE A 283 -8.31 -10.69 -20.53
CA PHE A 283 -8.26 -11.48 -21.77
C PHE A 283 -8.20 -10.61 -23.02
N ARG A 284 -8.93 -9.51 -23.07
CA ARG A 284 -8.93 -8.59 -24.23
C ARG A 284 -7.56 -7.97 -24.46
N ASP A 285 -6.91 -7.50 -23.41
CA ASP A 285 -5.62 -6.82 -23.54
C ASP A 285 -4.50 -7.83 -23.87
N LYS A 286 -4.65 -9.10 -23.46
CA LYS A 286 -3.88 -10.23 -24.01
C LYS A 286 -4.17 -10.47 -25.50
N HIS A 287 -5.42 -10.35 -25.94
CA HIS A 287 -5.80 -10.58 -27.35
C HIS A 287 -5.33 -9.48 -28.31
N SER A 288 -5.03 -8.27 -27.84
CA SER A 288 -4.34 -7.25 -28.66
C SER A 288 -2.94 -7.67 -29.12
N LEU A 289 -2.33 -8.68 -28.49
CA LEU A 289 -1.06 -9.30 -28.93
C LEU A 289 -1.25 -10.38 -30.00
N VAL A 290 -2.45 -10.92 -30.18
CA VAL A 290 -2.70 -11.92 -31.25
C VAL A 290 -2.74 -11.26 -32.63
N ARG A 291 -2.99 -9.95 -32.72
CA ARG A 291 -2.93 -9.17 -33.97
C ARG A 291 -1.51 -8.71 -34.36
N SER A 292 -0.49 -9.07 -33.59
CA SER A 292 0.92 -8.76 -33.89
C SER A 292 1.66 -9.92 -34.56
N PHE A 293 0.96 -10.94 -35.02
CA PHE A 293 1.52 -11.97 -35.91
C PHE A 293 1.33 -11.52 -37.36
N PRO A 294 2.41 -11.26 -38.12
CA PRO A 294 2.31 -11.19 -39.56
C PRO A 294 1.99 -12.60 -40.07
N TYR A 295 0.88 -12.73 -40.79
CA TYR A 295 0.84 -13.66 -41.92
C TYR A 295 1.57 -12.98 -43.08
#